data_AF-A0A1G5V588-F1
#
_entry.id   AF-A0A1G5V588-F1
#
_cell.length_a   1.000
_cell.length_b   1.000
_cell.length_c   1.000
_cell.angle_alpha   90.00
_cell.angle_beta   90.00
_cell.angle_gamma   90.00
#
_symmetry.space_group_name_H-M   'P 1'
#
loop_
_entity.id
_entity.type
_entity.pdbx_description
1 polymer ?
#
loop_
_entity_poly.entity_id
_entity_poly.type
_entity_poly.pdbx_seq_one_letter_code
_entity_poly.pdbx_strand_id
1 'polypeptide(L)' 'MSLDKFESFIRRGFDKTNGGSWADPYLVACGIVDDNVTVVSQESSRKHPHSVIPYVCGEYNVSCIKFLDFLRENNFKA' A
#
# COMPACT_ATOMS: atom_id res chain seq x y z
N MET A 1 0.27 -8.29 -15.80
CA MET A 1 0.70 -8.70 -14.44
C MET A 1 0.49 -10.20 -14.32
N SER A 2 1.45 -10.99 -13.85
CA SER A 2 1.21 -12.42 -13.58
C SER A 2 0.54 -12.59 -12.22
N LEU A 3 -0.48 -13.45 -12.15
CA LEU A 3 -1.21 -13.79 -10.91
C LEU A 3 -0.26 -14.20 -9.78
N ASP A 4 0.85 -14.87 -10.11
CA ASP A 4 1.86 -15.37 -9.18
C ASP A 4 2.46 -14.29 -8.26
N LYS A 5 2.63 -13.05 -8.76
CA LYS A 5 3.19 -11.95 -7.96
C LYS A 5 2.20 -11.48 -6.90
N PHE A 6 0.93 -11.40 -7.26
CA PHE A 6 -0.14 -11.00 -6.36
C PHE A 6 -0.39 -12.09 -5.30
N GLU A 7 -0.42 -13.36 -5.67
CA GLU A 7 -0.54 -14.47 -4.70
C GLU A 7 0.61 -14.51 -3.69
N SER A 8 1.85 -14.26 -4.14
CA SER A 8 2.99 -14.13 -3.23
C SER A 8 2.84 -12.95 -2.27
N PHE A 9 2.20 -11.85 -2.71
CA PHE A 9 1.92 -10.69 -1.88
C PHE A 9 0.85 -11.00 -0.82
N ILE A 10 -0.30 -11.55 -1.24
CA ILE A 10 -1.34 -12.07 -0.36
C ILE A 10 -0.72 -12.97 0.71
N ARG A 11 0.06 -13.97 0.31
CA ARG A 11 0.67 -14.92 1.23
C ARG A 11 1.55 -14.25 2.28
N ARG A 12 2.34 -13.24 1.89
CA ARG A 12 3.20 -12.49 2.82
C ARG A 12 2.41 -11.57 3.75
N GLY A 13 1.34 -10.94 3.26
CA GLY A 13 0.45 -10.14 4.09
C GLY A 13 -0.28 -10.95 5.18
N PHE A 14 -0.58 -12.22 4.90
CA PHE A 14 -1.22 -13.12 5.87
C PHE A 14 -0.25 -13.94 6.72
N ASP A 15 1.04 -13.96 6.38
CA ASP A 15 2.04 -14.72 7.12
C ASP A 15 2.41 -14.03 8.43
N LYS A 16 1.69 -14.40 9.50
CA LYS A 16 1.94 -13.92 10.87
C LYS A 16 3.17 -14.57 11.52
N THR A 17 3.78 -15.57 10.90
CA THR A 17 4.87 -16.35 11.51
C THR A 17 6.22 -15.64 11.44
N ASN A 18 6.40 -14.75 10.45
CA ASN A 18 7.67 -14.06 10.19
C ASN A 18 7.79 -12.69 10.86
N GLY A 19 6.88 -12.32 11.77
CA GLY A 19 7.02 -11.18 12.69
C GLY A 19 7.11 -9.78 12.07
N GLY A 20 7.05 -9.67 10.74
CA GLY A 20 7.06 -8.41 10.01
C GLY A 20 5.65 -7.99 9.65
N SER A 21 5.25 -6.77 10.05
CA SER A 21 4.04 -6.14 9.50
C SER A 21 4.26 -5.91 8.01
N TRP A 22 3.51 -6.63 7.18
CA TRP A 22 3.43 -6.41 5.74
C TRP A 22 2.25 -5.50 5.41
N ALA A 23 2.34 -4.79 4.29
CA ALA A 23 1.29 -3.95 3.76
C ALA A 23 0.00 -4.76 3.60
N ASP A 24 -1.13 -4.14 3.97
CA ASP A 24 -2.44 -4.80 3.90
C ASP A 24 -2.77 -5.18 2.45
N PRO A 25 -2.91 -6.48 2.15
CA PRO A 25 -3.17 -6.93 0.81
C PRO A 25 -4.53 -6.54 0.25
N TYR A 26 -5.56 -6.46 1.09
CA TYR A 26 -6.90 -6.08 0.64
C TYR A 26 -6.96 -4.60 0.27
N LEU A 27 -6.27 -3.75 1.05
CA LEU A 27 -6.20 -2.32 0.75
C LEU A 27 -5.55 -2.06 -0.60
N VAL A 28 -4.41 -2.71 -0.87
CA VAL A 28 -3.71 -2.58 -2.16
C VAL A 28 -4.54 -3.18 -3.29
N ALA A 29 -5.23 -4.30 -3.06
CA ALA A 29 -6.08 -4.93 -4.07
C ALA A 29 -7.19 -3.98 -4.57
N CYS A 30 -7.78 -3.17 -3.70
CA CYS A 30 -8.78 -2.17 -4.11
C CYS A 30 -8.22 -1.21 -5.17
N GLY A 31 -7.01 -0.67 -4.96
CA GLY A 31 -6.38 0.24 -5.92
C GLY A 31 -5.82 -0.42 -7.16
N ILE A 32 -5.58 -1.74 -7.13
CA ILE A 32 -5.24 -2.53 -8.33
C ILE A 32 -6.48 -2.71 -9.22
N VAL A 33 -7.64 -2.93 -8.60
CA VAL A 33 -8.90 -3.22 -9.30
C VAL A 33 -9.55 -1.95 -9.86
N ASP A 34 -9.41 -0.81 -9.17
CA ASP A 34 -9.99 0.47 -9.57
C ASP A 34 -8.92 1.57 -9.57
N ASP A 35 -8.63 2.11 -10.76
CA ASP A 35 -7.64 3.15 -10.99
C ASP A 35 -8.07 4.54 -10.47
N ASN A 36 -9.34 4.70 -10.09
CA ASN A 36 -9.86 5.90 -9.44
C ASN A 36 -9.64 5.90 -7.92
N VAL A 37 -9.14 4.79 -7.36
CA VAL A 37 -8.84 4.69 -5.94
C VAL A 37 -7.41 5.14 -5.67
N THR A 38 -7.28 6.13 -4.78
CA THR A 38 -5.99 6.52 -4.20
C THR A 38 -5.88 6.00 -2.77
N VAL A 39 -4.81 5.27 -2.50
CA VAL A 39 -4.47 4.81 -1.16
C VAL A 39 -3.82 5.97 -0.39
N VAL A 40 -4.34 6.28 0.80
CA VAL A 40 -3.74 7.28 1.69
C VAL A 40 -3.06 6.54 2.84
N SER A 41 -1.73 6.71 2.97
CA SER A 41 -0.96 6.04 4.01
C SER A 41 0.10 6.96 4.62
N GLN A 42 0.36 6.78 5.93
CA GLN A 42 1.45 7.43 6.65
C GLN A 42 2.52 6.43 7.10
N GLU A 43 2.50 5.22 6.53
CA GLU A 43 3.50 4.21 6.85
C GLU A 43 4.90 4.67 6.44
N SER A 44 5.85 4.43 7.33
CA SER A 44 7.27 4.55 7.04
C SER A 44 8.03 3.48 7.81
N SER A 45 8.92 2.76 7.14
CA SER A 45 9.76 1.74 7.77
C SER A 45 11.16 1.81 7.19
N ARG A 46 12.15 2.08 8.03
CA ARG A 46 13.57 2.02 7.64
C ARG A 46 14.11 0.59 7.62
N LYS A 47 13.56 -0.27 8.50
CA LYS A 47 14.03 -1.65 8.69
C LYS A 47 13.49 -2.59 7.62
N HIS A 48 12.26 -2.35 7.17
CA HIS A 48 11.57 -3.16 6.17
C HIS A 48 10.85 -2.25 5.15
N PRO A 49 11.61 -1.53 4.30
CA PRO A 49 11.01 -0.58 3.35
C PRO A 49 10.13 -1.28 2.31
N HIS A 50 10.41 -2.54 1.99
CA HIS A 50 9.64 -3.32 1.02
C HIS A 50 8.30 -3.84 1.54
N SER A 51 8.04 -3.71 2.85
CA SER A 51 6.83 -4.24 3.48
C SER A 51 5.80 -3.16 3.79
N VAL A 52 6.04 -1.90 3.45
CA VAL A 52 5.09 -0.81 3.70
C VAL A 52 4.22 -0.51 2.49
N ILE A 53 3.01 -0.02 2.74
CA ILE A 53 2.01 0.31 1.72
C ILE A 53 2.58 1.15 0.58
N PRO A 54 3.31 2.28 0.81
CA PRO A 54 3.80 3.11 -0.28
C PRO A 54 4.74 2.38 -1.25
N TYR A 55 5.59 1.49 -0.74
CA TYR A 55 6.48 0.69 -1.58
C TYR A 55 5.67 -0.26 -2.44
N VAL A 56 4.74 -0.99 -1.82
CA VAL A 56 3.90 -1.97 -2.50
C VAL A 56 3.01 -1.29 -3.55
N CYS A 57 2.38 -0.17 -3.23
CA CYS A 57 1.61 0.61 -4.20
C CYS A 57 2.45 1.01 -5.43
N GLY A 58 3.71 1.43 -5.23
CA GLY A 58 4.64 1.74 -6.32
C GLY A 58 4.94 0.54 -7.22
N GLU A 59 5.14 -0.66 -6.65
CA GLU A 59 5.36 -1.89 -7.42
C GLU A 59 4.14 -2.30 -8.27
N TYR A 60 2.94 -1.92 -7.84
CA TYR A 60 1.68 -2.26 -8.50
C TYR A 60 1.04 -1.10 -9.28
N ASN A 61 1.74 0.04 -9.44
CA ASN A 61 1.20 1.26 -10.07
C ASN A 61 -0.13 1.74 -9.46
N VAL A 62 -0.32 1.52 -8.15
CA VAL A 62 -1.47 2.03 -7.41
C VAL A 62 -1.17 3.45 -6.93
N SER A 63 -2.09 4.39 -7.17
CA SER A 63 -1.96 5.75 -6.65
C SER A 63 -1.87 5.72 -5.12
N CYS A 64 -0.81 6.31 -4.56
CA CYS A 64 -0.60 6.36 -3.12
C CYS A 64 -0.03 7.71 -2.71
N ILE A 65 -0.66 8.37 -1.74
CA ILE A 65 -0.25 9.68 -1.22
C ILE A 65 -0.16 9.68 0.30
N LYS A 66 0.59 10.65 0.84
CA LYS A 66 0.61 10.90 2.28
C LYS A 66 -0.65 11.61 2.73
N PHE A 67 -1.05 11.37 3.97
CA PHE A 67 -2.21 12.05 4.55
C PHE A 67 -2.11 13.58 4.51
N LEU A 68 -0.93 14.14 4.76
CA LEU A 68 -0.73 15.60 4.67
C LEU A 68 -0.90 16.14 3.25
N ASP A 69 -0.51 15.35 2.24
CA ASP A 69 -0.65 15.76 0.84
C ASP A 69 -2.12 15.65 0.40
N PHE A 70 -2.83 14.61 0.84
CA PHE A 70 -4.28 14.50 0.70
C PHE A 70 -5.02 15.72 1.26
N LEU A 71 -4.67 16.17 2.47
CA LEU A 71 -5.29 17.35 3.07
C LEU A 71 -5.02 18.63 2.27
N ARG A 72 -3.79 18.79 1.75
CA ARG A 72 -3.40 19.95 0.92
C ARG A 72 -4.18 19.97 -0.40
N GLU A 73 -4.28 18.84 -1.08
CA GLU A 73 -5.02 18.69 -2.34
C GLU A 73 -6.50 19.02 -2.19
N ASN A 74 -7.08 18.71 -1.01
CA ASN A 74 -8.48 18.95 -0.71
C ASN A 74 -8.75 20.31 -0.05
N ASN A 75 -7.76 21.22 -0.02
CA ASN A 75 -7.87 22.56 0.58
C ASN A 75 -8.40 22.53 2.03
N PHE A 76 -8.05 21.49 2.78
CA PHE A 76 -8.51 21.36 4.16
C PHE A 76 -7.92 22.48 5.02
N LYS A 77 -8.77 23.21 5.73
CA LYS A 77 -8.37 24.25 6.69
C LYS A 77 -8.67 23.74 8.09
N ALA A 78 -7.64 23.74 8.94
CA ALA A 78 -7.73 23.35 10.34
C ALA A 78 -8.50 24.39 11.18
#